data_AF-A0A0D6LD01-F1
#
_entry.id   AF-A0A0D6LD01-F1
#
_cell.length_a   1.000
_cell.length_b   1.000
_cell.length_c   1.000
_cell.angle_alpha   90.00
_cell.angle_beta   90.00
_cell.angle_gamma   90.00
#
_symmetry.space_group_name_H-M   'P 1'
#
loop_
_entity.id
_entity.type
_entity.pdbx_description
1 polymer ?
#
loop_
_entity_poly.entity_id
_entity_poly.type
_entity_poly.pdbx_seq_one_letter_code
_entity_poly.pdbx_strand_id
1 'polypeptide(L)'
;MALSVAGLLIFRGRLMMANVARSIIGGLFIVSGLVKANDPLGFAYKLEEYFEDGALAYRIKELFGAPGFSLEFLIQHALLISILICILEIVLGILLIIGGKIKLVSYLLVGMMVFFTFLTWHTATCDSGKKFLDRDVYEVSNPIAAVKLKQAETDEDVKIISQNSTEVVVEEKKQPQCVDDCGCFGDAMKGSIGRSLTPKESLWKDIIVLYLGLWIFVAQWLIQPNNRKQNVAFGVTSLLVVAFFSGIFSWYFPIVFALTGILGSLWLLRAGGQVLGNYMGVSLFVTLISAIFVFFVLRYEPMKDYRPYALGSNLVENMNNGEDGIYQNLLVYVNKTTKEEKLFDGSSQEFMDSKIWENPDWEYKEMVQKVIKPTKLPSITDQFNPYI
;
A
#
# COMPACT_ATOMS: atom_id res chain seq x y z
N MET A 1 45.37 3.24 -12.01
CA MET A 1 44.71 2.11 -12.72
C MET A 1 43.54 1.53 -11.92
N ALA A 2 43.62 1.38 -10.59
CA ALA A 2 42.47 0.94 -9.77
C ALA A 2 41.29 1.94 -9.77
N LEU A 3 41.55 3.26 -9.70
CA LEU A 3 40.53 4.31 -9.79
C LEU A 3 39.78 4.33 -11.14
N SER A 4 40.42 3.93 -12.24
CA SER A 4 39.77 3.89 -13.57
C SER A 4 38.92 2.63 -13.77
N VAL A 5 39.32 1.49 -13.19
CA VAL A 5 38.53 0.25 -13.22
C VAL A 5 37.34 0.35 -12.27
N ALA A 6 37.53 0.87 -11.05
CA ALA A 6 36.44 1.16 -10.13
C ALA A 6 35.46 2.18 -10.73
N GLY A 7 35.96 3.25 -11.34
CA GLY A 7 35.14 4.21 -12.09
C GLY A 7 34.35 3.53 -13.21
N LEU A 8 34.99 2.74 -14.08
CA LEU A 8 34.31 2.04 -15.17
C LEU A 8 33.25 1.05 -14.67
N LEU A 9 33.53 0.31 -13.60
CA LEU A 9 32.58 -0.62 -12.98
C LEU A 9 31.40 0.11 -12.34
N ILE A 10 31.65 1.23 -11.65
CA ILE A 10 30.60 2.03 -11.01
C ILE A 10 29.74 2.73 -12.06
N PHE A 11 30.35 3.34 -13.10
CA PHE A 11 29.61 4.06 -14.15
C PHE A 11 28.87 3.12 -15.11
N ARG A 12 29.51 2.05 -15.60
CA ARG A 12 28.83 1.05 -16.46
C ARG A 12 27.84 0.21 -15.66
N GLY A 13 28.21 -0.18 -14.43
CA GLY A 13 27.33 -0.92 -13.52
C GLY A 13 26.07 -0.12 -13.18
N ARG A 14 26.19 1.19 -12.92
CA ARG A 14 25.04 2.06 -12.68
C ARG A 14 24.08 2.10 -13.86
N LEU A 15 24.58 2.25 -15.08
CA LEU A 15 23.73 2.32 -16.27
C LEU A 15 23.05 0.96 -16.55
N MET A 16 23.79 -0.14 -16.35
CA MET A 16 23.25 -1.49 -16.50
C MET A 16 22.16 -1.78 -15.47
N MET A 17 22.40 -1.42 -14.21
CA MET A 17 21.42 -1.55 -13.13
C MET A 17 20.16 -0.72 -13.42
N ALA A 18 20.31 0.53 -13.85
CA ALA A 18 19.19 1.37 -14.23
C ALA A 18 18.39 0.79 -15.41
N ASN A 19 19.04 0.19 -16.41
CA ASN A 19 18.35 -0.44 -17.54
C ASN A 19 17.55 -1.69 -17.13
N VAL A 20 18.09 -2.51 -16.23
CA VAL A 20 17.38 -3.65 -15.65
C VAL A 20 16.20 -3.17 -14.80
N ALA A 21 16.44 -2.20 -13.91
CA ALA A 21 15.42 -1.59 -13.07
C ALA A 21 14.27 -1.00 -13.91
N ARG A 22 14.57 -0.31 -15.03
CA ARG A 22 13.55 0.24 -15.95
C ARG A 22 12.62 -0.83 -16.50
N SER A 23 13.15 -2.00 -16.86
CA SER A 23 12.34 -3.09 -17.40
C SER A 23 11.47 -3.73 -16.31
N ILE A 24 12.06 -3.97 -15.14
CA ILE A 24 11.35 -4.60 -14.01
C ILE A 24 10.25 -3.67 -13.48
N ILE A 25 10.60 -2.43 -13.14
CA ILE A 25 9.63 -1.43 -12.65
C ILE A 25 8.61 -1.12 -13.73
N GLY A 26 9.03 -1.00 -14.99
CA GLY A 26 8.13 -0.74 -16.11
C GLY A 26 7.02 -1.80 -16.23
N GLY A 27 7.40 -3.09 -16.22
CA GLY A 27 6.44 -4.19 -16.23
C GLY A 27 5.58 -4.24 -14.96
N LEU A 28 6.19 -4.08 -13.79
CA LEU A 28 5.49 -4.08 -12.49
C LEU A 28 4.43 -2.97 -12.43
N PHE A 29 4.75 -1.76 -12.86
CA PHE A 29 3.85 -0.61 -12.87
C PHE A 29 2.66 -0.81 -13.82
N ILE A 30 2.87 -1.43 -14.97
CA ILE A 30 1.76 -1.75 -15.88
C ILE A 30 0.80 -2.73 -15.20
N VAL A 31 1.31 -3.81 -14.60
CA VAL A 31 0.44 -4.80 -13.93
C VAL A 31 -0.24 -4.18 -12.71
N SER A 32 0.52 -3.57 -11.82
CA SER A 32 0.04 -2.98 -10.57
C SER A 32 -0.99 -1.88 -10.86
N GLY A 33 -0.71 -1.00 -11.82
CA GLY A 33 -1.66 0.04 -12.24
C GLY A 33 -2.92 -0.54 -12.89
N LEU A 34 -2.82 -1.61 -13.70
CA LEU A 34 -3.99 -2.26 -14.31
C LEU A 34 -4.85 -3.01 -13.30
N VAL A 35 -4.25 -3.69 -12.33
CA VAL A 35 -5.00 -4.36 -11.25
C VAL A 35 -5.81 -3.33 -10.48
N LYS A 36 -5.21 -2.19 -10.10
CA LYS A 36 -5.95 -1.10 -9.45
C LYS A 36 -7.00 -0.45 -10.37
N ALA A 37 -6.68 -0.25 -11.65
CA ALA A 37 -7.62 0.28 -12.64
C ALA A 37 -8.80 -0.67 -12.95
N ASN A 38 -8.66 -1.96 -12.65
CA ASN A 38 -9.72 -2.96 -12.82
C ASN A 38 -10.74 -2.92 -11.68
N ASP A 39 -10.40 -2.35 -10.52
CA ASP A 39 -11.37 -1.96 -9.49
C ASP A 39 -10.90 -0.66 -8.81
N PRO A 40 -11.11 0.50 -9.47
CA PRO A 40 -10.68 1.79 -8.95
C PRO A 40 -11.54 2.27 -7.78
N LEU A 41 -12.76 1.73 -7.63
CA LEU A 41 -13.64 2.03 -6.52
C LEU A 41 -13.15 1.34 -5.23
N GLY A 42 -12.79 0.05 -5.31
CA GLY A 42 -12.14 -0.64 -4.19
C GLY A 42 -10.83 0.01 -3.77
N PHE A 43 -10.03 0.52 -4.72
CA PHE A 43 -8.85 1.32 -4.38
C PHE A 43 -9.20 2.68 -3.74
N ALA A 44 -10.32 3.31 -4.16
CA ALA A 44 -10.78 4.57 -3.57
C ALA A 44 -11.19 4.41 -2.10
N TYR A 45 -11.95 3.36 -1.74
CA TYR A 45 -12.33 3.10 -0.34
C TYR A 45 -11.11 2.97 0.59
N LYS A 46 -10.01 2.37 0.12
CA LYS A 46 -8.78 2.37 0.92
C LYS A 46 -8.14 3.72 1.08
N LEU A 47 -8.19 4.56 0.05
CA LEU A 47 -7.72 5.94 0.19
C LEU A 47 -8.57 6.69 1.22
N GLU A 48 -9.88 6.45 1.26
CA GLU A 48 -10.78 7.01 2.29
C GLU A 48 -10.35 6.56 3.69
N GLU A 49 -10.13 5.24 3.90
CA GLU A 49 -9.59 4.71 5.17
C GLU A 49 -8.26 5.37 5.57
N TYR A 50 -7.37 5.67 4.60
CA TYR A 50 -6.12 6.40 4.90
C TYR A 50 -6.34 7.88 5.23
N PHE A 51 -7.38 8.52 4.68
CA PHE A 51 -7.67 9.94 4.88
C PHE A 51 -8.48 10.23 6.15
N GLU A 52 -9.01 9.20 6.80
CA GLU A 52 -9.63 9.32 8.12
C GLU A 52 -8.62 9.84 9.16
N ASP A 53 -9.15 10.60 10.11
CA ASP A 53 -8.34 11.31 11.10
C ASP A 53 -7.55 10.39 12.03
N GLY A 54 -8.10 9.19 12.26
CA GLY A 54 -7.47 8.10 13.00
C GLY A 54 -6.41 7.33 12.22
N ALA A 55 -6.23 7.56 10.92
CA ALA A 55 -5.28 6.84 10.07
C ALA A 55 -4.07 7.71 9.72
N LEU A 56 -3.94 8.25 8.50
CA LEU A 56 -2.70 8.96 8.14
C LEU A 56 -2.53 10.28 8.90
N ALA A 57 -3.63 10.96 9.21
CA ALA A 57 -3.60 12.27 9.85
C ALA A 57 -2.98 12.22 11.25
N TYR A 58 -3.23 11.16 12.05
CA TYR A 58 -2.67 11.09 13.41
C TYR A 58 -1.14 11.12 13.43
N ARG A 59 -0.47 10.53 12.44
CA ARG A 59 1.00 10.58 12.36
C ARG A 59 1.49 12.02 12.18
N ILE A 60 0.77 12.82 11.42
CA ILE A 60 1.08 14.24 11.21
C ILE A 60 0.74 15.03 12.49
N LYS A 61 -0.38 14.73 13.14
CA LYS A 61 -0.76 15.31 14.44
C LYS A 61 0.35 15.09 15.48
N GLU A 62 0.88 13.86 15.59
CA GLU A 62 1.96 13.50 16.52
C GLU A 62 3.31 14.13 16.12
N LEU A 63 3.71 14.03 14.84
CA LEU A 63 5.03 14.45 14.38
C LEU A 63 5.22 15.97 14.45
N PHE A 64 4.16 16.73 14.21
CA PHE A 64 4.19 18.20 14.16
C PHE A 64 3.49 18.87 15.35
N GLY A 65 2.93 18.11 16.29
CA GLY A 65 2.19 18.66 17.43
C GLY A 65 0.96 19.48 17.01
N ALA A 66 0.29 19.05 15.93
CA ALA A 66 -0.82 19.77 15.29
C ALA A 66 -2.13 18.98 15.43
N PRO A 67 -2.77 18.93 16.61
CA PRO A 67 -3.89 18.02 16.88
C PRO A 67 -5.15 18.30 16.05
N GLY A 68 -5.31 19.51 15.49
CA GLY A 68 -6.43 19.85 14.60
C GLY A 68 -6.19 19.63 13.11
N PHE A 69 -5.11 18.93 12.72
CA PHE A 69 -4.83 18.64 11.32
C PHE A 69 -5.69 17.50 10.80
N SER A 70 -6.53 17.73 9.79
CA SER A 70 -7.38 16.69 9.19
C SER A 70 -7.08 16.48 7.70
N LEU A 71 -7.27 15.25 7.23
CA LEU A 71 -7.18 14.87 5.81
C LEU A 71 -8.55 14.53 5.20
N GLU A 72 -9.64 14.63 5.96
CA GLU A 72 -10.98 14.18 5.55
C GLU A 72 -11.51 14.89 4.30
N PHE A 73 -11.03 16.10 4.00
CA PHE A 73 -11.39 16.81 2.77
C PHE A 73 -10.99 16.05 1.49
N LEU A 74 -10.01 15.13 1.58
CA LEU A 74 -9.60 14.29 0.46
C LEU A 74 -10.54 13.09 0.22
N ILE A 75 -11.38 12.72 1.18
CA ILE A 75 -12.33 11.59 1.07
C ILE A 75 -13.26 11.80 -0.12
N GLN A 76 -13.83 13.00 -0.27
CA GLN A 76 -14.71 13.33 -1.40
C GLN A 76 -14.00 13.23 -2.77
N HIS A 77 -12.68 13.30 -2.77
CA HIS A 77 -11.84 13.25 -3.97
C HIS A 77 -11.15 11.89 -4.15
N ALA A 78 -11.39 10.91 -3.26
CA ALA A 78 -10.67 9.64 -3.23
C ALA A 78 -10.82 8.85 -4.53
N LEU A 79 -12.01 8.81 -5.13
CA LEU A 79 -12.24 8.16 -6.43
C LEU A 79 -11.42 8.81 -7.56
N LEU A 80 -11.39 10.14 -7.61
CA LEU A 80 -10.62 10.86 -8.62
C LEU A 80 -9.12 10.63 -8.43
N ILE A 81 -8.63 10.66 -7.19
CA ILE A 81 -7.23 10.39 -6.85
C ILE A 81 -6.85 8.96 -7.23
N SER A 82 -7.71 7.98 -6.91
CA SER A 82 -7.55 6.57 -7.26
C SER A 82 -7.34 6.41 -8.78
N ILE A 83 -8.24 6.97 -9.59
CA ILE A 83 -8.15 6.90 -11.06
C ILE A 83 -6.86 7.54 -11.58
N LEU A 84 -6.51 8.73 -11.08
CA LEU A 84 -5.31 9.45 -11.50
C LEU A 84 -4.03 8.66 -11.18
N ILE A 85 -3.94 8.10 -9.97
CA ILE A 85 -2.79 7.29 -9.55
C ILE A 85 -2.65 6.04 -10.43
N CYS A 86 -3.76 5.33 -10.70
CA CYS A 86 -3.75 4.13 -11.54
C CYS A 86 -3.24 4.45 -12.95
N ILE A 87 -3.78 5.49 -13.58
CA ILE A 87 -3.38 5.90 -14.93
C ILE A 87 -1.92 6.37 -14.94
N LEU A 88 -1.52 7.17 -13.96
CA LEU A 88 -0.15 7.68 -13.84
C LEU A 88 0.84 6.53 -13.72
N GLU A 89 0.55 5.52 -12.90
CA GLU A 89 1.40 4.34 -12.73
C GLU A 89 1.62 3.61 -14.06
N ILE A 90 0.55 3.35 -14.83
CA ILE A 90 0.64 2.72 -16.16
C ILE A 90 1.45 3.58 -17.14
N VAL A 91 1.20 4.89 -17.18
CA VAL A 91 1.90 5.82 -18.08
C VAL A 91 3.40 5.86 -17.76
N LEU A 92 3.76 5.97 -16.47
CA LEU A 92 5.16 5.93 -16.03
C LEU A 92 5.80 4.58 -16.40
N GLY A 93 5.07 3.47 -16.23
CA GLY A 93 5.50 2.13 -16.63
C GLY A 93 5.90 2.06 -18.11
N ILE A 94 5.02 2.47 -19.01
CA ILE A 94 5.30 2.49 -20.46
C ILE A 94 6.47 3.42 -20.81
N LEU A 95 6.51 4.63 -20.24
CA LEU A 95 7.58 5.60 -20.51
C LEU A 95 8.96 5.10 -20.05
N LEU A 96 9.03 4.40 -18.91
CA LEU A 96 10.27 3.77 -18.42
C LEU A 96 10.80 2.73 -19.43
N ILE A 97 9.91 1.89 -19.97
CA ILE A 97 10.25 0.84 -20.93
C ILE A 97 10.85 1.45 -22.20
N ILE A 98 10.16 2.43 -22.80
CA ILE A 98 10.59 3.05 -24.08
C ILE A 98 11.69 4.10 -23.91
N GLY A 99 12.00 4.53 -22.68
CA GLY A 99 13.03 5.53 -22.42
C GLY A 99 12.60 6.97 -22.68
N GLY A 100 11.31 7.25 -22.57
CA GLY A 100 10.74 8.57 -22.83
C GLY A 100 10.84 9.49 -21.63
N LYS A 101 11.36 10.71 -21.83
CA LYS A 101 11.45 11.78 -20.81
C LYS A 101 11.92 11.29 -19.42
N ILE A 102 12.98 10.47 -19.39
CA ILE A 102 13.43 9.75 -18.19
C ILE A 102 13.67 10.66 -16.98
N LYS A 103 14.13 11.89 -17.17
CA LYS A 103 14.28 12.84 -16.05
C LYS A 103 12.95 13.04 -15.31
N LEU A 104 11.93 13.55 -16.01
CA LEU A 104 10.59 13.77 -15.46
C LEU A 104 9.99 12.48 -14.88
N VAL A 105 10.09 11.39 -15.65
CA VAL A 105 9.58 10.08 -15.23
C VAL A 105 10.25 9.60 -13.95
N SER A 106 11.56 9.78 -13.80
CA SER A 106 12.28 9.36 -12.59
C SER A 106 11.93 10.21 -11.36
N TYR A 107 11.68 11.52 -11.52
CA TYR A 107 11.18 12.36 -10.42
C TYR A 107 9.79 11.93 -9.96
N LEU A 108 8.86 11.72 -10.92
CA LEU A 108 7.50 11.27 -10.63
C LEU A 108 7.48 9.86 -10.02
N LEU A 109 8.30 8.95 -10.57
CA LEU A 109 8.49 7.59 -10.04
C LEU A 109 8.94 7.62 -8.59
N VAL A 110 10.04 8.32 -8.28
CA VAL A 110 10.58 8.39 -6.93
C VAL A 110 9.59 9.09 -5.99
N GLY A 111 8.97 10.19 -6.40
CA GLY A 111 7.97 10.89 -5.58
C GLY A 111 6.79 10.00 -5.21
N MET A 112 6.23 9.29 -6.20
CA MET A 112 5.12 8.35 -5.97
C MET A 112 5.55 7.17 -5.09
N MET A 113 6.76 6.63 -5.30
CA MET A 113 7.25 5.51 -4.49
C MET A 113 7.58 5.93 -3.06
N VAL A 114 8.09 7.14 -2.83
CA VAL A 114 8.29 7.69 -1.48
C VAL A 114 6.94 7.83 -0.77
N PHE A 115 5.92 8.34 -1.47
CA PHE A 115 4.56 8.42 -0.94
C PHE A 115 3.98 7.06 -0.57
N PHE A 116 4.04 6.06 -1.47
CA PHE A 116 3.54 4.72 -1.16
C PHE A 116 4.33 4.01 -0.06
N THR A 117 5.66 4.19 -0.04
CA THR A 117 6.50 3.65 1.04
C THR A 117 6.11 4.26 2.38
N PHE A 118 5.74 5.54 2.42
CA PHE A 118 5.23 6.18 3.64
C PHE A 118 3.88 5.58 4.08
N LEU A 119 2.95 5.36 3.15
CA LEU A 119 1.66 4.70 3.46
C LEU A 119 1.86 3.28 3.98
N THR A 120 2.69 2.47 3.31
CA THR A 120 2.93 1.09 3.75
C THR A 120 3.76 1.02 5.02
N TRP A 121 4.64 1.99 5.28
CA TRP A 121 5.33 2.14 6.57
C TRP A 121 4.34 2.47 7.69
N HIS A 122 3.40 3.39 7.44
CA HIS A 122 2.34 3.73 8.38
C HIS A 122 1.53 2.49 8.77
N THR A 123 1.03 1.76 7.78
CA THR A 123 0.29 0.50 7.96
C THR A 123 1.13 -0.56 8.72
N ALA A 124 2.41 -0.73 8.38
CA ALA A 124 3.27 -1.72 9.01
C ALA A 124 3.67 -1.40 10.46
N THR A 125 3.54 -0.14 10.89
CA THR A 125 3.91 0.34 12.23
C THR A 125 2.72 0.83 13.04
N CYS A 126 1.50 0.66 12.53
CA CYS A 126 0.29 1.03 13.25
C CYS A 126 0.10 0.12 14.47
N ASP A 127 -0.28 0.75 15.59
CA ASP A 127 -0.45 0.10 16.89
C ASP A 127 -1.75 0.62 17.49
N SER A 128 -2.80 -0.19 17.45
CA SER A 128 -4.15 0.15 17.94
C SER A 128 -4.19 0.41 19.45
N GLY A 129 -3.16 -0.02 20.21
CA GLY A 129 -3.06 0.19 21.64
C GLY A 129 -2.61 1.60 22.05
N LYS A 130 -2.02 2.38 21.13
CA LYS A 130 -1.46 3.70 21.44
C LYS A 130 -2.43 4.80 21.07
N LYS A 131 -2.96 5.51 22.07
CA LYS A 131 -3.84 6.66 21.84
C LYS A 131 -3.06 7.89 21.37
N PHE A 132 -3.66 8.67 20.47
CA PHE A 132 -3.14 9.97 20.02
C PHE A 132 -4.08 11.09 20.43
N LEU A 133 -3.56 12.31 20.56
CA LEU A 133 -4.37 13.49 20.88
C LEU A 133 -5.00 14.04 19.60
N ASP A 134 -6.31 14.18 19.62
CA ASP A 134 -7.10 14.75 18.55
C ASP A 134 -7.82 16.02 19.02
N ARG A 135 -7.98 17.01 18.15
CA ARG A 135 -8.71 18.25 18.45
C ARG A 135 -9.73 18.56 17.37
N ASP A 136 -10.99 18.42 17.75
CA ASP A 136 -12.13 18.70 16.89
C ASP A 136 -12.82 20.01 17.29
N VAL A 137 -13.39 20.69 16.31
CA VAL A 137 -14.25 21.87 16.51
C VAL A 137 -15.65 21.50 16.08
N TYR A 138 -16.59 21.58 17.02
CA TYR A 138 -18.00 21.31 16.79
C TYR A 138 -18.81 22.60 16.90
N GLU A 139 -19.80 22.78 16.03
CA GLU A 139 -20.83 23.80 16.26
C GLU A 139 -21.68 23.42 17.48
N VAL A 140 -22.06 24.40 18.30
CA VAL A 140 -22.87 24.17 19.52
C VAL A 140 -24.24 23.57 19.21
N SER A 141 -24.77 23.84 18.01
CA SER A 141 -26.02 23.29 17.49
C SER A 141 -25.93 21.79 17.15
N ASN A 142 -24.72 21.24 16.99
CA ASN A 142 -24.52 19.87 16.56
C ASN A 142 -24.81 18.89 17.71
N PRO A 143 -25.64 17.84 17.52
CA PRO A 143 -25.92 16.84 18.54
C PRO A 143 -24.66 16.14 19.08
N ILE A 144 -23.61 16.01 18.27
CA ILE A 144 -22.32 15.41 18.67
C ILE A 144 -21.64 16.26 19.76
N ALA A 145 -21.75 17.59 19.68
CA ALA A 145 -21.18 18.49 20.69
C ALA A 145 -21.82 18.24 22.08
N ALA A 146 -23.14 18.06 22.13
CA ALA A 146 -23.85 17.76 23.38
C ALA A 146 -23.46 16.40 23.98
N VAL A 147 -23.18 15.41 23.15
CA VAL A 147 -22.66 14.10 23.60
C VAL A 147 -21.24 14.24 24.15
N LYS A 148 -20.36 14.94 23.45
CA LYS A 148 -18.96 15.14 23.85
C LYS A 148 -18.84 15.96 25.15
N LEU A 149 -19.71 16.94 25.35
CA LEU A 149 -19.80 17.69 26.61
C LEU A 149 -20.16 16.79 27.80
N LYS A 150 -21.12 15.86 27.62
CA LYS A 150 -21.46 14.87 28.67
C LYS A 150 -20.36 13.83 28.88
N GLN A 151 -19.68 13.42 27.80
CA GLN A 151 -18.55 12.50 27.89
C GLN A 151 -17.38 13.12 28.66
N ALA A 152 -17.09 14.41 28.48
CA ALA A 152 -16.03 15.11 29.23
C ALA A 152 -16.25 15.15 30.76
N GLU A 153 -17.48 14.97 31.24
CA GLU A 153 -17.77 14.87 32.68
C GLU A 153 -17.41 13.50 33.27
N THR A 154 -17.32 12.45 32.43
CA THR A 154 -17.18 11.04 32.85
C THR A 154 -15.89 10.38 32.38
N ASP A 155 -15.32 10.85 31.27
CA ASP A 155 -14.13 10.28 30.63
C ASP A 155 -12.93 11.25 30.74
N GLU A 156 -11.85 10.80 31.38
CA GLU A 156 -10.61 11.58 31.55
C GLU A 156 -9.87 11.83 30.22
N ASP A 157 -10.18 11.06 29.18
CA ASP A 157 -9.58 11.18 27.86
C ASP A 157 -10.24 12.24 26.97
N VAL A 158 -11.37 12.83 27.40
CA VAL A 158 -12.08 13.92 26.70
C VAL A 158 -11.96 15.22 27.51
N LYS A 159 -11.43 16.27 26.89
CA LYS A 159 -11.23 17.58 27.52
C LYS A 159 -11.83 18.69 26.66
N ILE A 160 -12.58 19.60 27.29
CA ILE A 160 -13.11 20.79 26.62
C ILE A 160 -12.08 21.92 26.78
N ILE A 161 -11.54 22.42 25.66
CA ILE A 161 -10.53 23.49 25.67
C ILE A 161 -11.18 24.86 25.69
N SER A 162 -12.23 25.03 24.88
CA SER A 162 -12.98 26.29 24.83
C SER A 162 -14.40 26.04 24.38
N GLN A 163 -15.33 26.78 24.99
CA GLN A 163 -16.74 26.80 24.63
C GLN A 163 -17.17 28.25 24.46
N ASN A 164 -17.65 28.59 23.27
CA ASN A 164 -18.26 29.88 22.97
C ASN A 164 -19.73 29.68 22.60
N SER A 165 -20.47 30.77 22.34
CA SER A 165 -21.88 30.70 21.93
C SER A 165 -22.12 29.99 20.59
N THR A 166 -21.10 29.89 19.74
CA THR A 166 -21.17 29.31 18.40
C THR A 166 -20.44 27.97 18.26
N GLU A 167 -19.31 27.80 18.94
CA GLU A 167 -18.40 26.66 18.75
C GLU A 167 -17.89 26.07 20.07
N VAL A 168 -17.64 24.76 20.06
CA VAL A 168 -17.01 23.99 21.14
C VAL A 168 -15.78 23.30 20.59
N VAL A 169 -14.64 23.52 21.24
CA VAL A 169 -13.37 22.86 20.91
C VAL A 169 -13.15 21.73 21.91
N VAL A 170 -13.09 20.50 21.39
CA VAL A 170 -12.95 19.27 22.16
C VAL A 170 -11.61 18.63 21.82
N GLU A 171 -10.84 18.29 22.85
CA GLU A 171 -9.67 17.43 22.73
C GLU A 171 -10.00 16.03 23.22
N GLU A 172 -9.67 15.01 22.43
CA GLU A 172 -9.95 13.62 22.77
C GLU A 172 -8.71 12.76 22.51
N LYS A 173 -8.43 11.80 23.40
CA LYS A 173 -7.43 10.76 23.11
C LYS A 173 -8.09 9.59 22.38
N LYS A 174 -7.97 9.57 21.05
CA LYS A 174 -8.54 8.52 20.19
C LYS A 174 -7.53 7.39 19.94
N GLN A 175 -8.03 6.19 19.66
CA GLN A 175 -7.22 5.09 19.16
C GLN A 175 -7.01 5.23 17.64
N PRO A 176 -5.84 4.88 17.11
CA PRO A 176 -5.56 4.94 15.69
C PRO A 176 -6.30 3.81 14.97
N GLN A 177 -6.79 4.13 13.78
CA GLN A 177 -7.41 3.22 12.86
C GLN A 177 -6.33 2.60 11.98
N CYS A 178 -6.00 1.34 12.25
CA CYS A 178 -5.02 0.61 11.48
C CYS A 178 -5.65 0.03 10.21
N VAL A 179 -5.08 0.39 9.06
CA VAL A 179 -5.45 -0.19 7.76
C VAL A 179 -4.71 -1.51 7.57
N ASP A 180 -5.42 -2.62 7.44
CA ASP A 180 -4.84 -3.96 7.48
C ASP A 180 -4.36 -4.50 6.12
N ASP A 181 -4.82 -3.93 5.00
CA ASP A 181 -4.46 -4.40 3.65
C ASP A 181 -4.40 -3.29 2.60
N CYS A 182 -3.74 -3.60 1.47
CA CYS A 182 -3.53 -2.68 0.36
C CYS A 182 -4.70 -2.62 -0.64
N GLY A 183 -5.93 -2.89 -0.21
CA GLY A 183 -7.16 -2.78 -1.02
C GLY A 183 -7.23 -3.72 -2.21
N CYS A 184 -7.62 -3.18 -3.37
CA CYS A 184 -7.81 -3.89 -4.64
C CYS A 184 -6.61 -4.78 -5.04
N PHE A 185 -5.36 -4.37 -4.79
CA PHE A 185 -4.21 -5.26 -5.00
C PHE A 185 -4.16 -6.40 -3.97
N GLY A 186 -4.55 -6.12 -2.73
CA GLY A 186 -4.76 -7.13 -1.68
C GLY A 186 -5.84 -8.13 -2.05
N ASP A 187 -6.97 -7.70 -2.60
CA ASP A 187 -8.05 -8.59 -3.02
C ASP A 187 -7.67 -9.43 -4.24
N ALA A 188 -6.95 -8.84 -5.21
CA ALA A 188 -6.35 -9.61 -6.30
C ALA A 188 -5.37 -10.69 -5.79
N MET A 189 -4.57 -10.36 -4.77
CA MET A 189 -3.66 -11.31 -4.13
C MET A 189 -4.42 -12.38 -3.32
N LYS A 190 -5.47 -12.02 -2.56
CA LYS A 190 -6.37 -12.95 -1.86
C LYS A 190 -6.99 -13.94 -2.84
N GLY A 191 -7.54 -13.44 -3.94
CA GLY A 191 -8.19 -14.27 -4.96
C GLY A 191 -7.24 -15.19 -5.73
N SER A 192 -5.93 -14.93 -5.66
CA SER A 192 -4.92 -15.66 -6.46
C SER A 192 -4.06 -16.60 -5.64
N ILE A 193 -3.59 -16.15 -4.47
CA ILE A 193 -2.67 -16.88 -3.58
C ILE A 193 -3.37 -17.29 -2.27
N GLY A 194 -4.64 -16.91 -2.08
CA GLY A 194 -5.44 -17.28 -0.91
C GLY A 194 -5.22 -16.40 0.33
N ARG A 195 -4.40 -15.33 0.22
CA ARG A 195 -4.15 -14.33 1.28
C ARG A 195 -3.71 -12.99 0.72
N SER A 196 -3.92 -11.91 1.48
CA SER A 196 -3.29 -10.61 1.23
C SER A 196 -1.79 -10.63 1.58
N LEU A 197 -1.05 -9.67 1.02
CA LEU A 197 0.28 -9.34 1.55
C LEU A 197 0.12 -8.74 2.94
N THR A 198 0.94 -9.19 3.88
CA THR A 198 1.01 -8.59 5.22
C THR A 198 1.55 -7.15 5.12
N PRO A 199 1.21 -6.26 6.07
CA PRO A 199 1.74 -4.89 6.11
C PRO A 199 3.26 -4.81 5.92
N LYS A 200 4.01 -5.73 6.56
CA LYS A 200 5.47 -5.81 6.45
C LYS A 200 5.94 -6.28 5.07
N GLU A 201 5.27 -7.25 4.45
CA GLU A 201 5.59 -7.69 3.08
C GLU A 201 5.35 -6.56 2.07
N SER A 202 4.25 -5.81 2.23
CA SER A 202 3.94 -4.68 1.34
C SER A 202 4.96 -3.54 1.47
N LEU A 203 5.39 -3.22 2.70
CA LEU A 203 6.46 -2.26 2.95
C LEU A 203 7.78 -2.68 2.27
N TRP A 204 8.19 -3.95 2.42
CA TRP A 204 9.42 -4.44 1.77
C TRP A 204 9.35 -4.38 0.24
N LYS A 205 8.19 -4.71 -0.34
CA LYS A 205 7.93 -4.56 -1.77
C LYS A 205 8.15 -3.11 -2.21
N ASP A 206 7.56 -2.13 -1.52
CA ASP A 206 7.71 -0.71 -1.88
C ASP A 206 9.15 -0.21 -1.69
N ILE A 207 9.85 -0.63 -0.63
CA ILE A 207 11.27 -0.32 -0.41
C ILE A 207 12.15 -0.86 -1.54
N ILE A 208 11.91 -2.10 -2.01
CA ILE A 208 12.66 -2.69 -3.12
C ILE A 208 12.43 -1.90 -4.41
N VAL A 209 11.17 -1.56 -4.70
CA VAL A 209 10.83 -0.78 -5.89
C VAL A 209 11.43 0.63 -5.81
N LEU A 210 11.39 1.27 -4.64
CA LEU A 210 12.04 2.56 -4.39
C LEU A 210 13.56 2.46 -4.59
N TYR A 211 14.21 1.43 -4.06
CA TYR A 211 15.65 1.18 -4.25
C TYR A 211 16.02 1.04 -5.73
N LEU A 212 15.25 0.26 -6.50
CA LEU A 212 15.44 0.15 -7.95
C LEU A 212 15.15 1.48 -8.66
N GLY A 213 14.15 2.24 -8.22
CA GLY A 213 13.81 3.56 -8.74
C GLY A 213 14.92 4.59 -8.51
N LEU A 214 15.60 4.53 -7.36
CA LEU A 214 16.75 5.39 -7.06
C LEU A 214 17.91 5.14 -8.02
N TRP A 215 18.14 3.89 -8.44
CA TRP A 215 19.15 3.60 -9.48
C TRP A 215 18.82 4.28 -10.80
N ILE A 216 17.54 4.31 -11.20
CA ILE A 216 17.08 5.02 -12.39
C ILE A 216 17.28 6.53 -12.21
N PHE A 217 16.91 7.06 -11.03
CA PHE A 217 17.04 8.47 -10.69
C PHE A 217 18.48 8.97 -10.71
N VAL A 218 19.42 8.24 -10.13
CA VAL A 218 20.85 8.61 -10.15
C VAL A 218 21.42 8.51 -11.57
N ALA A 219 20.94 7.56 -12.38
CA ALA A 219 21.37 7.38 -13.76
C ALA A 219 20.66 8.31 -14.76
N GLN A 220 19.65 9.08 -14.36
CA GLN A 220 18.75 9.82 -15.27
C GLN A 220 19.46 10.78 -16.24
N TRP A 221 20.62 11.34 -15.83
CA TRP A 221 21.41 12.27 -16.63
C TRP A 221 22.23 11.57 -17.72
N LEU A 222 22.42 10.25 -17.60
CA LEU A 222 23.17 9.43 -18.56
C LEU A 222 22.27 8.66 -19.52
N ILE A 223 21.00 8.45 -19.16
CA ILE A 223 20.07 7.65 -19.95
C ILE A 223 19.64 8.42 -21.19
N GLN A 224 20.06 7.92 -22.35
CA GLN A 224 19.61 8.41 -23.65
C GLN A 224 18.33 7.69 -24.10
N PRO A 225 17.54 8.28 -25.00
CA PRO A 225 16.45 7.59 -25.68
C PRO A 225 16.87 6.25 -26.25
N ASN A 226 15.99 5.26 -26.14
CA ASN A 226 16.32 3.90 -26.54
C ASN A 226 16.47 3.74 -28.06
N ASN A 227 17.44 2.92 -28.45
CA ASN A 227 17.55 2.40 -29.81
C ASN A 227 16.55 1.26 -30.07
N ARG A 228 16.35 0.91 -31.34
CA ARG A 228 15.43 -0.18 -31.75
C ARG A 228 15.70 -1.51 -31.03
N LYS A 229 16.97 -1.93 -30.92
CA LYS A 229 17.35 -3.15 -30.20
C LYS A 229 17.04 -3.08 -28.70
N GLN A 230 17.24 -1.91 -28.09
CA GLN A 230 16.93 -1.69 -26.68
C GLN A 230 15.43 -1.70 -26.42
N ASN A 231 14.63 -1.10 -27.31
CA ASN A 231 13.16 -1.15 -27.22
C ASN A 231 12.63 -2.59 -27.30
N VAL A 232 13.19 -3.42 -28.18
CA VAL A 232 12.85 -4.84 -28.23
C VAL A 232 13.26 -5.55 -26.94
N ALA A 233 14.50 -5.35 -26.47
CA ALA A 233 14.99 -5.98 -25.27
C ALA A 233 14.16 -5.62 -24.03
N PHE A 234 13.95 -4.33 -23.77
CA PHE A 234 13.16 -3.85 -22.62
C PHE A 234 11.68 -4.18 -22.75
N GLY A 235 11.12 -4.15 -23.97
CA GLY A 235 9.75 -4.56 -24.22
C GLY A 235 9.53 -6.03 -23.89
N VAL A 236 10.42 -6.92 -24.35
CA VAL A 236 10.35 -8.37 -24.08
C VAL A 236 10.55 -8.66 -22.60
N THR A 237 11.58 -8.10 -21.95
CA THR A 237 11.81 -8.34 -20.52
C THR A 237 10.66 -7.83 -19.67
N SER A 238 10.08 -6.68 -19.99
CA SER A 238 8.91 -6.15 -19.28
C SER A 238 7.67 -7.01 -19.51
N LEU A 239 7.46 -7.52 -20.73
CA LEU A 239 6.37 -8.47 -21.02
C LEU A 239 6.52 -9.79 -20.27
N LEU A 240 7.75 -10.27 -20.03
CA LEU A 240 7.97 -11.44 -19.18
C LEU A 240 7.57 -11.17 -17.72
N VAL A 241 7.89 -9.97 -17.19
CA VAL A 241 7.43 -9.55 -15.86
C VAL A 241 5.90 -9.48 -15.82
N VAL A 242 5.27 -8.87 -16.83
CA VAL A 242 3.81 -8.80 -16.94
C VAL A 242 3.20 -10.20 -17.01
N ALA A 243 3.75 -11.09 -17.83
CA ALA A 243 3.27 -12.46 -17.99
C ALA A 243 3.39 -13.28 -16.70
N PHE A 244 4.48 -13.11 -15.95
CA PHE A 244 4.67 -13.74 -14.65
C PHE A 244 3.56 -13.36 -13.67
N PHE A 245 3.30 -12.06 -13.49
CA PHE A 245 2.24 -11.61 -12.59
C PHE A 245 0.84 -11.91 -13.14
N SER A 246 0.61 -11.84 -14.46
CA SER A 246 -0.64 -12.29 -15.06
C SER A 246 -0.94 -13.77 -14.80
N GLY A 247 0.10 -14.60 -14.75
CA GLY A 247 -0.02 -16.00 -14.34
C GLY A 247 -0.40 -16.15 -12.87
N ILE A 248 0.24 -15.37 -11.98
CA ILE A 248 -0.12 -15.32 -10.56
C ILE A 248 -1.60 -14.93 -10.42
N PHE A 249 -2.02 -13.85 -11.07
CA PHE A 249 -3.37 -13.31 -10.94
C PHE A 249 -4.45 -14.11 -11.69
N SER A 250 -4.06 -15.13 -12.45
CA SER A 250 -4.97 -15.84 -13.37
C SER A 250 -5.76 -14.87 -14.27
N TRP A 251 -5.10 -13.78 -14.67
CA TRP A 251 -5.68 -12.70 -15.48
C TRP A 251 -4.68 -12.30 -16.56
N TYR A 252 -4.96 -12.70 -17.81
CA TYR A 252 -4.05 -12.53 -18.95
C TYR A 252 -4.24 -11.22 -19.72
N PHE A 253 -5.30 -10.45 -19.43
CA PHE A 253 -5.54 -9.15 -20.06
C PHE A 253 -4.36 -8.16 -19.91
N PRO A 254 -3.64 -8.09 -18.77
CA PRO A 254 -2.46 -7.23 -18.65
C PRO A 254 -1.39 -7.50 -19.70
N ILE A 255 -1.22 -8.74 -20.18
CA ILE A 255 -0.29 -9.05 -21.28
C ILE A 255 -0.73 -8.37 -22.57
N VAL A 256 -2.02 -8.47 -22.90
CA VAL A 256 -2.59 -7.85 -24.11
C VAL A 256 -2.49 -6.34 -24.00
N PHE A 257 -2.88 -5.77 -22.86
CA PHE A 257 -2.80 -4.33 -22.63
C PHE A 257 -1.36 -3.82 -22.72
N ALA A 258 -0.40 -4.50 -22.07
CA ALA A 258 1.02 -4.15 -22.14
C ALA A 258 1.55 -4.23 -23.58
N LEU A 259 1.21 -5.28 -24.33
CA LEU A 259 1.59 -5.44 -25.72
C LEU A 259 1.04 -4.28 -26.58
N THR A 260 -0.24 -3.96 -26.44
CA THR A 260 -0.87 -2.85 -27.18
C THR A 260 -0.28 -1.50 -26.79
N GLY A 261 -0.02 -1.29 -25.49
CA GLY A 261 0.57 -0.06 -24.97
C GLY A 261 1.99 0.14 -25.50
N ILE A 262 2.84 -0.88 -25.44
CA ILE A 262 4.23 -0.82 -25.89
C ILE A 262 4.29 -0.67 -27.42
N LEU A 263 3.60 -1.53 -28.17
CA LEU A 263 3.63 -1.49 -29.64
C LEU A 263 2.99 -0.22 -30.19
N GLY A 264 1.85 0.22 -29.62
CA GLY A 264 1.20 1.47 -29.99
C GLY A 264 2.09 2.67 -29.72
N SER A 265 2.77 2.71 -28.57
CA SER A 265 3.72 3.78 -28.22
C SER A 265 4.91 3.82 -29.19
N LEU A 266 5.49 2.67 -29.52
CA LEU A 266 6.60 2.58 -30.48
C LEU A 266 6.16 2.94 -31.91
N TRP A 267 4.93 2.59 -32.28
CA TRP A 267 4.35 2.96 -33.57
C TRP A 267 4.13 4.47 -33.67
N LEU A 268 3.60 5.11 -32.63
CA LEU A 268 3.43 6.57 -32.57
C LEU A 268 4.78 7.30 -32.72
N LEU A 269 5.79 6.87 -31.98
CA LEU A 269 7.15 7.43 -32.10
C LEU A 269 7.76 7.21 -33.50
N ARG A 270 7.38 6.12 -34.18
CA ARG A 270 7.82 5.83 -35.55
C ARG A 270 7.06 6.63 -36.61
N ALA A 271 5.77 6.85 -36.42
CA ALA A 271 4.93 7.63 -37.33
C ALA A 271 5.40 9.09 -37.41
N GLY A 272 5.98 9.60 -36.32
CA GLY A 272 6.52 10.95 -36.28
C GLY A 272 5.44 12.03 -36.28
N GLY A 273 5.86 13.29 -36.32
CA GLY A 273 4.97 14.45 -36.25
C GLY A 273 5.10 15.22 -34.93
N GLN A 274 4.79 16.51 -34.98
CA GLN A 274 5.02 17.43 -33.86
C GLN A 274 4.05 17.23 -32.70
N VAL A 275 2.83 16.75 -32.98
CA VAL A 275 1.74 16.63 -32.00
C VAL A 275 1.75 15.25 -31.33
N LEU A 276 1.48 14.17 -32.09
CA LEU A 276 1.32 12.81 -31.54
C LEU A 276 2.60 11.95 -31.62
N GLY A 277 3.55 12.28 -32.48
CA GLY A 277 4.77 11.49 -32.72
C GLY A 277 5.89 11.69 -31.70
N ASN A 278 5.56 12.13 -30.49
CA ASN A 278 6.52 12.44 -29.43
C ASN A 278 6.12 11.74 -28.12
N TYR A 279 6.97 11.83 -27.09
CA TYR A 279 6.70 11.17 -25.80
C TYR A 279 5.45 11.71 -25.07
N MET A 280 5.00 12.93 -25.35
CA MET A 280 3.72 13.44 -24.82
C MET A 280 2.52 12.83 -25.55
N GLY A 281 2.63 12.64 -26.87
CA GLY A 281 1.65 11.88 -27.64
C GLY A 281 1.53 10.45 -27.15
N VAL A 282 2.66 9.82 -26.78
CA VAL A 282 2.67 8.51 -26.11
C VAL A 282 1.96 8.58 -24.76
N SER A 283 2.29 9.55 -23.89
CA SER A 283 1.59 9.69 -22.61
C SER A 283 0.09 9.86 -22.80
N LEU A 284 -0.33 10.71 -23.74
CA LEU A 284 -1.75 10.92 -24.06
C LEU A 284 -2.41 9.64 -24.55
N PHE A 285 -1.78 8.90 -25.46
CA PHE A 285 -2.28 7.62 -25.95
C PHE A 285 -2.50 6.62 -24.82
N VAL A 286 -1.49 6.42 -23.96
CA VAL A 286 -1.58 5.50 -22.83
C VAL A 286 -2.64 5.97 -21.83
N THR A 287 -2.71 7.26 -21.54
CA THR A 287 -3.76 7.84 -20.70
C THR A 287 -5.16 7.57 -21.27
N LEU A 288 -5.37 7.73 -22.57
CA LEU A 288 -6.67 7.52 -23.21
C LEU A 288 -7.09 6.04 -23.17
N ILE A 289 -6.21 5.09 -23.49
CA ILE A 289 -6.56 3.67 -23.40
C ILE A 289 -6.83 3.23 -21.96
N SER A 290 -6.09 3.76 -20.98
CA SER A 290 -6.34 3.50 -19.56
C SER A 290 -7.64 4.14 -19.09
N ALA A 291 -7.95 5.37 -19.53
CA ALA A 291 -9.20 6.05 -19.20
C ALA A 291 -10.42 5.34 -19.80
N ILE A 292 -10.30 4.80 -21.03
CA ILE A 292 -11.35 3.97 -21.64
C ILE A 292 -11.56 2.70 -20.81
N PHE A 293 -10.49 2.04 -20.37
CA PHE A 293 -10.57 0.86 -19.52
C PHE A 293 -11.24 1.17 -18.17
N VAL A 294 -10.82 2.24 -17.48
CA VAL A 294 -11.42 2.69 -16.22
C VAL A 294 -12.89 3.06 -16.42
N PHE A 295 -13.22 3.78 -17.50
CA PHE A 295 -14.60 4.14 -17.82
C PHE A 295 -15.47 2.90 -18.03
N PHE A 296 -14.94 1.89 -18.73
CA PHE A 296 -15.63 0.60 -18.89
C PHE A 296 -15.90 -0.05 -17.54
N VAL A 297 -14.88 -0.16 -16.68
CA VAL A 297 -15.00 -0.79 -15.35
C VAL A 297 -15.90 -0.01 -14.39
N LEU A 298 -15.97 1.32 -14.48
CA LEU A 298 -16.90 2.11 -13.65
C LEU A 298 -18.33 2.05 -14.16
N ARG A 299 -18.54 1.74 -15.44
CA ARG A 299 -19.87 1.64 -16.05
C ARG A 299 -20.43 0.23 -15.95
N TYR A 300 -19.56 -0.77 -15.94
CA TYR A 300 -19.86 -2.20 -15.88
C TYR A 300 -19.20 -2.81 -14.64
N GLU A 301 -19.07 -4.13 -14.60
CA GLU A 301 -18.29 -4.80 -13.55
C GLU A 301 -16.80 -4.86 -13.92
N PRO A 302 -15.90 -5.04 -12.93
CA PRO A 302 -14.49 -5.37 -13.16
C PRO A 302 -14.32 -6.46 -14.23
N MET A 303 -13.37 -6.30 -15.15
CA MET A 303 -13.09 -7.36 -16.15
C MET A 303 -12.71 -8.68 -15.49
N LYS A 304 -11.99 -8.59 -14.36
CA LYS A 304 -11.77 -9.71 -13.46
C LYS A 304 -12.20 -9.30 -12.06
N ASP A 305 -13.27 -9.87 -11.57
CA ASP A 305 -13.77 -9.56 -10.23
C ASP A 305 -13.06 -10.45 -9.20
N TYR A 306 -12.37 -9.83 -8.25
CA TYR A 306 -11.69 -10.48 -7.14
C TYR A 306 -12.47 -10.36 -5.82
N ARG A 307 -13.64 -9.71 -5.84
CA ARG A 307 -14.44 -9.50 -4.65
C ARG A 307 -15.01 -10.84 -4.15
N PRO A 308 -15.18 -11.01 -2.83
CA PRO A 308 -15.73 -12.25 -2.26
C PRO A 308 -17.16 -12.59 -2.73
N TYR A 309 -17.94 -11.59 -3.13
CA TYR A 309 -19.31 -11.72 -3.63
C TYR A 309 -19.43 -11.57 -5.16
N ALA A 310 -18.32 -11.76 -5.88
CA ALA A 310 -18.32 -11.75 -7.34
C ALA A 310 -19.32 -12.77 -7.93
N LEU A 311 -19.83 -12.48 -9.13
CA LEU A 311 -20.74 -13.39 -9.84
C LEU A 311 -20.10 -14.78 -10.01
N GLY A 312 -20.78 -15.81 -9.49
CA GLY A 312 -20.30 -17.19 -9.49
C GLY A 312 -19.59 -17.63 -8.21
N SER A 313 -19.47 -16.76 -7.19
CA SER A 313 -18.94 -17.14 -5.88
C SER A 313 -19.98 -17.87 -5.03
N ASN A 314 -19.52 -18.81 -4.20
CA ASN A 314 -20.36 -19.48 -3.21
C ASN A 314 -20.35 -18.68 -1.90
N LEU A 315 -21.41 -17.91 -1.67
CA LEU A 315 -21.52 -17.03 -0.50
C LEU A 315 -21.43 -17.82 0.82
N VAL A 316 -22.06 -19.00 0.90
CA VAL A 316 -22.05 -19.83 2.11
C VAL A 316 -20.65 -20.30 2.42
N GLU A 317 -19.90 -20.73 1.42
CA GLU A 317 -18.50 -21.13 1.60
C GLU A 317 -17.63 -19.95 2.00
N ASN A 318 -17.79 -18.79 1.34
CA ASN A 318 -16.98 -17.60 1.61
C ASN A 318 -17.26 -16.96 2.98
N MET A 319 -18.45 -17.17 3.54
CA MET A 319 -18.76 -16.79 4.93
C MET A 319 -18.17 -17.75 5.97
N ASN A 320 -17.85 -18.99 5.58
CA ASN A 320 -17.38 -20.03 6.50
C ASN A 320 -15.93 -20.48 6.26
N ASN A 321 -15.20 -19.86 5.34
CA ASN A 321 -13.82 -20.23 5.00
C ASN A 321 -12.74 -19.58 5.89
N GLY A 322 -13.14 -19.07 7.04
CA GLY A 322 -12.23 -18.60 8.09
C GLY A 322 -11.53 -19.77 8.77
N GLU A 323 -10.30 -19.54 9.23
CA GLU A 323 -9.53 -20.51 10.01
C GLU A 323 -9.09 -19.86 11.32
N ASP A 324 -9.42 -20.50 12.45
CA ASP A 324 -9.02 -20.00 13.76
C ASP A 324 -7.50 -19.97 13.92
N GLY A 325 -7.01 -18.87 14.51
CA GLY A 325 -5.61 -18.71 14.82
C GLY A 325 -5.19 -19.61 15.96
N ILE A 326 -3.99 -20.17 15.85
CA ILE A 326 -3.37 -20.92 16.93
C ILE A 326 -2.41 -19.98 17.64
N TYR A 327 -2.74 -19.68 18.89
CA TYR A 327 -1.98 -18.79 19.75
C TYR A 327 -1.39 -19.55 20.93
N GLN A 328 -0.14 -19.26 21.25
CA GLN A 328 0.58 -19.85 22.37
C GLN A 328 0.87 -18.77 23.41
N ASN A 329 0.42 -18.98 24.64
CA ASN A 329 0.66 -18.05 25.73
C ASN A 329 2.04 -18.31 26.34
N LEU A 330 2.95 -17.35 26.21
CA LEU A 330 4.30 -17.41 26.77
C LEU A 330 4.38 -16.51 28.00
N LEU A 331 4.88 -17.05 29.09
CA LEU A 331 5.21 -16.33 30.32
C LEU A 331 6.62 -15.73 30.18
N VAL A 332 6.75 -14.43 30.40
CA VAL A 332 8.04 -13.72 30.39
C VAL A 332 8.56 -13.57 31.81
N TYR A 333 9.73 -14.13 32.06
CA TYR A 333 10.49 -13.94 33.31
C TYR A 333 11.75 -13.13 33.03
N VAL A 334 12.04 -12.16 33.88
CA VAL A 334 13.21 -11.30 33.77
C VAL A 334 14.11 -11.50 34.97
N ASN A 335 15.40 -11.68 34.72
CA ASN A 335 16.39 -11.76 35.79
C ASN A 335 16.63 -10.37 36.40
N LYS A 336 16.58 -10.26 37.73
CA LYS A 336 16.70 -8.99 38.46
C LYS A 336 18.07 -8.35 38.31
N THR A 337 19.14 -9.13 38.15
CA THR A 337 20.53 -8.67 38.13
C THR A 337 21.05 -8.48 36.70
N THR A 338 20.81 -9.47 35.83
CA THR A 338 21.34 -9.46 34.46
C THR A 338 20.41 -8.81 33.44
N LYS A 339 19.15 -8.55 33.80
CA LYS A 339 18.08 -8.08 32.91
C LYS A 339 17.81 -9.00 31.72
N GLU A 340 18.26 -10.25 31.77
CA GLU A 340 18.00 -11.27 30.76
C GLU A 340 16.52 -11.71 30.83
N GLU A 341 15.87 -11.84 29.67
CA GLU A 341 14.47 -12.28 29.56
C GLU A 341 14.39 -13.75 29.10
N LYS A 342 13.57 -14.56 29.77
CA LYS A 342 13.25 -15.94 29.39
C LYS A 342 11.76 -16.11 29.14
N LEU A 343 11.44 -16.81 28.06
CA LEU A 343 10.08 -17.08 27.60
C LEU A 343 9.76 -18.56 27.83
N PHE A 344 8.68 -18.84 28.55
CA PHE A 344 8.21 -20.20 28.79
C PHE A 344 6.78 -20.36 28.33
N ASP A 345 6.44 -21.47 27.67
CA ASP A 345 5.04 -21.84 27.51
C ASP A 345 4.52 -22.32 28.88
N GLY A 346 3.47 -21.67 29.39
CA GLY A 346 2.90 -21.96 30.72
C GLY A 346 2.36 -23.39 30.89
N SER A 347 2.17 -24.12 29.78
CA SER A 347 1.78 -25.52 29.77
C SER A 347 2.93 -26.51 29.49
N SER A 348 4.14 -26.00 29.21
CA SER A 348 5.28 -26.85 28.84
C SER A 348 5.93 -27.54 30.04
N GLN A 349 6.41 -28.76 29.82
CA GLN A 349 7.21 -29.49 30.81
C GLN A 349 8.50 -28.73 31.15
N GLU A 350 9.08 -28.01 30.18
CA GLU A 350 10.27 -27.18 30.38
C GLU A 350 10.03 -26.06 31.40
N PHE A 351 8.86 -25.41 31.37
CA PHE A 351 8.47 -24.46 32.41
C PHE A 351 8.37 -25.14 33.77
N MET A 352 7.67 -26.28 33.83
CA MET A 352 7.43 -27.02 35.07
C MET A 352 8.73 -27.50 35.73
N ASP A 353 9.68 -27.97 34.91
CA ASP A 353 10.98 -28.46 35.33
C ASP A 353 11.91 -27.30 35.73
N SER A 354 11.75 -26.12 35.13
CA SER A 354 12.58 -24.94 35.42
C SER A 354 12.37 -24.37 36.83
N LYS A 355 11.16 -24.54 37.40
CA LYS A 355 10.70 -23.94 38.67
C LYS A 355 11.09 -22.48 38.83
N ILE A 356 11.09 -21.73 37.72
CA ILE A 356 11.62 -20.37 37.69
C ILE A 356 10.88 -19.41 38.63
N TRP A 357 9.63 -19.71 38.97
CA TRP A 357 8.83 -18.98 39.96
C TRP A 357 9.28 -19.17 41.41
N GLU A 358 10.06 -20.21 41.72
CA GLU A 358 10.68 -20.42 43.05
C GLU A 358 12.03 -19.69 43.16
N ASN A 359 12.61 -19.27 42.04
CA ASN A 359 13.92 -18.62 42.02
C ASN A 359 13.79 -17.12 42.33
N PRO A 360 14.38 -16.61 43.44
CA PRO A 360 14.26 -15.21 43.83
C PRO A 360 14.94 -14.23 42.86
N ASP A 361 15.87 -14.71 42.03
CA ASP A 361 16.60 -13.91 41.04
C ASP A 361 15.76 -13.58 39.79
N TRP A 362 14.62 -14.25 39.61
CA TRP A 362 13.74 -14.07 38.46
C TRP A 362 12.40 -13.47 38.90
N GLU A 363 11.86 -12.60 38.06
CA GLU A 363 10.59 -11.92 38.30
C GLU A 363 9.68 -12.12 37.09
N TYR A 364 8.43 -12.48 37.34
CA TYR A 364 7.42 -12.52 36.29
C TYR A 364 7.12 -11.09 35.83
N LYS A 365 7.19 -10.84 34.53
CA LYS A 365 6.94 -9.52 33.93
C LYS A 365 5.54 -9.44 33.34
N GLU A 366 5.26 -10.29 32.36
CA GLU A 366 3.99 -10.30 31.63
C GLU A 366 3.78 -11.63 30.89
N MET A 367 2.55 -11.85 30.44
CA MET A 367 2.20 -12.95 29.55
C MET A 367 2.07 -12.38 28.14
N VAL A 368 2.86 -12.91 27.21
CA VAL A 368 2.84 -12.51 25.80
C VAL A 368 2.24 -13.64 24.98
N GLN A 369 1.25 -13.32 24.16
CA GLN A 369 0.64 -14.26 23.25
C GLN A 369 1.43 -14.32 21.94
N LYS A 370 2.10 -15.45 21.68
CA LYS A 370 2.82 -15.69 20.43
C LYS A 370 1.88 -16.34 19.42
N VAL A 371 1.70 -15.68 18.28
CA VAL A 371 0.91 -16.20 17.16
C VAL A 371 1.73 -17.29 16.45
N ILE A 372 1.28 -18.56 16.51
CA ILE A 372 1.88 -19.66 15.72
C ILE A 372 1.27 -19.66 14.33
N LYS A 373 -0.06 -19.57 14.26
CA LYS A 373 -0.83 -19.41 13.02
C LYS A 373 -1.81 -18.26 13.21
N PRO A 374 -1.75 -17.20 12.39
CA PRO A 374 -2.68 -16.09 12.52
C PRO A 374 -4.09 -16.56 12.17
N THR A 375 -5.09 -16.01 12.87
CA THR A 375 -6.50 -16.20 12.50
C THR A 375 -6.72 -15.67 11.09
N LYS A 376 -7.29 -16.50 10.22
CA LYS A 376 -7.77 -16.09 8.91
C LYS A 376 -9.25 -15.79 9.04
N LEU A 377 -9.63 -14.52 8.92
CA LEU A 377 -11.04 -14.16 8.86
C LEU A 377 -11.71 -14.77 7.62
N PRO A 378 -13.01 -15.10 7.68
CA PRO A 378 -13.74 -15.51 6.50
C PRO A 378 -13.72 -14.41 5.44
N SER A 379 -13.82 -14.82 4.17
CA SER A 379 -13.75 -13.89 3.03
C SER A 379 -14.94 -12.92 3.00
N ILE A 380 -16.06 -13.33 3.59
CA ILE A 380 -17.23 -12.49 3.85
C ILE A 380 -17.45 -12.49 5.36
N THR A 381 -17.45 -11.32 5.97
CA THR A 381 -17.73 -11.13 7.40
C THR A 381 -19.19 -10.74 7.63
N ASP A 382 -19.63 -10.78 8.90
CA ASP A 382 -21.02 -10.57 9.33
C ASP A 382 -21.64 -9.21 8.94
N GLN A 383 -20.85 -8.26 8.42
CA GLN A 383 -21.35 -7.00 7.85
C GLN A 383 -22.17 -7.21 6.57
N PHE A 384 -21.95 -8.32 5.86
CA PHE A 384 -22.74 -8.71 4.70
C PHE A 384 -23.77 -9.77 5.12
N ASN A 385 -25.01 -9.35 5.33
CA ASN A 385 -26.12 -10.28 5.53
C ASN A 385 -26.93 -10.42 4.23
N PRO A 386 -26.73 -11.50 3.45
CA PRO A 386 -27.47 -11.70 2.19
C PRO A 386 -28.96 -12.05 2.41
N TYR A 387 -29.41 -12.19 3.66
CA TYR A 387 -30.77 -12.55 4.04
C TYR A 387 -31.56 -11.39 4.67
N ILE A 388 -31.03 -10.16 4.65
CA ILE A 388 -31.77 -8.93 5.00
C ILE A 388 -32.22 -8.23 3.72
#